data_AF-A0A2A4QLF7-F1
#
_entry.id   AF-A0A2A4QLF7-F1
#
_cell.length_a   1.000
_cell.length_b   1.000
_cell.length_c   1.000
_cell.angle_alpha   90.00
_cell.angle_beta   90.00
_cell.angle_gamma   90.00
#
_symmetry.space_group_name_H-M   'P 1'
#
loop_
_entity.id
_entity.type
_entity.pdbx_description
1 polymer ?
#
loop_
_entity_poly.entity_id
_entity_poly.type
_entity_poly.pdbx_seq_one_letter_code
_entity_poly.pdbx_strand_id
1 'polypeptide(L)'
;MKDSIAKPLSILLYALMGISVLLIVVFVAGWIDHGILLVWTYFLVGIASIASIVFPIIYVVQNPKGAKDMLISVGGIAVIFGISYGLASGELTDVFIREGVDEGISRLVGMGIIGSYLLLAGAVGAIIFSSISKMIK
;
A
#
# COMPACT_ATOMS: atom_id res chain seq x y z
N MET A 1 0.55 -25.26 12.76
CA MET A 1 0.28 -25.01 11.32
C MET A 1 0.97 -23.75 10.77
N LYS A 2 1.18 -22.68 11.56
CA LYS A 2 1.89 -21.44 11.15
C LYS A 2 3.34 -21.68 10.63
N ASP A 3 4.02 -22.72 11.10
CA ASP A 3 5.41 -22.99 10.76
C ASP A 3 5.65 -23.67 9.39
N SER A 4 4.62 -24.28 8.80
CA SER A 4 4.78 -25.08 7.57
C SER A 4 4.98 -24.22 6.31
N ILE A 5 4.49 -22.98 6.32
CA ILE A 5 4.61 -22.03 5.19
C ILE A 5 5.67 -20.97 5.48
N ALA A 6 5.82 -20.56 6.74
CA ALA A 6 6.76 -19.51 7.13
C ALA A 6 8.23 -19.94 6.94
N LYS A 7 8.57 -21.21 7.22
CA LYS A 7 9.93 -21.73 7.03
C LYS A 7 10.39 -21.71 5.55
N PRO A 8 9.67 -22.31 4.59
CA PRO A 8 10.12 -22.27 3.19
C PRO A 8 10.13 -20.85 2.61
N LEU A 9 9.19 -19.98 3.02
CA LEU A 9 9.15 -18.60 2.56
C LEU A 9 10.34 -17.77 3.06
N SER A 10 10.69 -17.91 4.35
CA SER A 10 11.85 -17.21 4.91
C SER A 10 13.16 -17.69 4.30
N ILE A 11 13.30 -19.01 4.08
CA ILE A 11 14.45 -19.58 3.37
C ILE A 11 14.57 -19.01 1.95
N LEU A 12 13.46 -18.96 1.21
CA LEU A 12 13.43 -18.35 -0.12
C LEU A 12 13.85 -16.88 -0.07
N LEU A 13 13.33 -16.10 0.89
CA LEU A 13 13.68 -14.70 1.06
C LEU A 13 15.17 -14.51 1.33
N TYR A 14 15.75 -15.27 2.27
CA TYR A 14 17.18 -15.18 2.58
C TYR A 14 18.06 -15.59 1.40
N ALA A 15 17.65 -16.61 0.64
CA ALA A 15 18.34 -16.98 -0.60
C ALA A 15 18.30 -15.85 -1.63
N LEU A 16 17.14 -15.24 -1.84
CA LEU A 16 16.94 -14.15 -2.78
C LEU A 16 17.76 -12.90 -2.39
N MET A 17 17.78 -12.57 -1.10
CA MET A 17 18.62 -11.51 -0.54
C MET A 17 20.11 -11.83 -0.73
N GLY A 18 20.55 -13.05 -0.41
CA GLY A 18 21.93 -13.48 -0.58
C GLY A 18 22.40 -13.39 -2.03
N ILE A 19 21.60 -13.86 -2.99
CA ILE A 19 21.89 -13.75 -4.42
C ILE A 19 21.97 -12.28 -4.85
N SER A 20 21.07 -11.44 -4.35
CA SER A 20 21.08 -10.01 -4.67
C SER A 20 22.36 -9.32 -4.18
N VAL A 21 22.81 -9.62 -2.96
CA VAL A 21 24.09 -9.10 -2.43
C VAL A 21 25.27 -9.59 -3.25
N LEU A 22 25.29 -10.89 -3.61
CA LEU A 22 26.36 -11.45 -4.45
C LEU A 22 26.44 -10.77 -5.83
N LEU A 23 25.30 -10.56 -6.49
CA LEU A 23 25.24 -9.88 -7.78
C LEU A 23 25.76 -8.44 -7.70
N ILE A 24 25.46 -7.72 -6.63
CA ILE A 24 25.99 -6.37 -6.40
C ILE A 24 27.52 -6.40 -6.25
N VAL A 25 28.06 -7.35 -5.48
CA VAL A 25 29.52 -7.48 -5.30
C VAL A 25 30.22 -7.78 -6.63
N VAL A 26 29.69 -8.72 -7.41
CA VAL A 26 30.24 -9.12 -8.71
C VAL A 26 30.13 -7.98 -9.73
N PHE A 27 29.06 -7.18 -9.66
CA PHE A 27 28.89 -5.98 -10.47
C PHE A 27 29.91 -4.89 -10.12
N VAL A 28 30.11 -4.59 -8.83
CA VAL A 28 31.10 -3.61 -8.37
C VAL A 28 32.52 -4.05 -8.74
N ALA A 29 32.80 -5.37 -8.76
CA ALA A 29 34.06 -5.92 -9.23
C ALA A 29 34.27 -5.80 -10.76
N GLY A 30 33.25 -5.36 -11.52
CA GLY A 30 33.31 -5.18 -12.97
C GLY A 30 33.18 -6.46 -13.77
N TRP A 31 32.72 -7.55 -13.16
CA TRP A 31 32.66 -8.88 -13.81
C TRP A 31 31.36 -9.09 -14.59
N ILE A 32 30.34 -8.27 -14.34
CA ILE A 32 29.03 -8.33 -15.00
C ILE A 32 28.56 -6.94 -15.40
N ASP A 33 27.79 -6.87 -16.49
CA ASP A 33 27.21 -5.63 -17.03
C ASP A 33 25.89 -5.25 -16.33
N HIS A 34 25.43 -4.00 -16.48
CA HIS A 34 24.15 -3.53 -15.95
C HIS A 34 22.94 -4.37 -16.43
N GLY A 35 23.03 -4.97 -17.62
CA GLY A 35 21.96 -5.79 -18.19
C GLY A 35 21.52 -6.96 -17.29
N ILE A 36 22.46 -7.63 -16.62
CA ILE A 36 22.11 -8.76 -15.74
C ILE A 36 21.38 -8.29 -14.47
N LEU A 37 21.73 -7.12 -13.94
CA LEU A 37 21.07 -6.52 -12.78
C LEU A 37 19.64 -6.09 -13.10
N LEU A 38 19.42 -5.55 -14.30
CA LEU A 38 18.09 -5.18 -14.76
C LEU A 38 17.20 -6.43 -14.90
N VAL A 39 17.70 -7.49 -15.54
CA VAL A 39 16.97 -8.76 -15.66
C VAL A 39 16.64 -9.35 -14.29
N TRP A 40 17.60 -9.32 -13.36
CA TRP A 40 17.37 -9.77 -11.97
C TRP A 40 16.29 -8.94 -11.28
N THR A 41 16.31 -7.62 -11.44
CA THR A 41 15.30 -6.72 -10.86
C THR A 41 13.91 -7.01 -11.41
N TYR A 42 13.77 -7.18 -12.72
CA TYR A 42 12.48 -7.56 -13.32
C TYR A 42 11.98 -8.91 -12.81
N PHE A 43 12.88 -9.87 -12.61
CA PHE A 43 12.54 -11.16 -12.01
C PHE A 43 12.03 -11.02 -10.57
N LEU A 44 12.72 -10.23 -9.74
CA LEU A 44 12.29 -9.93 -8.37
C LEU A 44 10.93 -9.23 -8.34
N VAL A 45 10.71 -8.24 -9.21
CA VAL A 45 9.42 -7.54 -9.34
C VAL A 45 8.32 -8.51 -9.76
N GLY A 46 8.61 -9.44 -10.68
CA GLY A 46 7.66 -10.49 -11.08
C GLY A 46 7.23 -11.36 -9.90
N ILE A 47 8.17 -11.88 -9.12
CA ILE A 47 7.87 -12.68 -7.92
C ILE A 47 7.10 -11.84 -6.89
N ALA A 48 7.53 -10.61 -6.64
CA ALA A 48 6.87 -9.72 -5.68
C ALA A 48 5.43 -9.40 -6.09
N SER A 49 5.18 -9.22 -7.39
CA SER A 49 3.84 -8.97 -7.94
C SER A 49 2.93 -10.18 -7.78
N ILE A 50 3.45 -11.40 -8.00
CA ILE A 50 2.68 -12.63 -7.75
C ILE A 50 2.40 -12.78 -6.25
N ALA A 51 3.42 -12.58 -5.43
CA ALA A 51 3.33 -12.66 -3.97
C ALA A 51 2.30 -11.67 -3.41
N SER A 52 2.24 -10.43 -3.90
CA SER A 52 1.32 -9.40 -3.42
C SER A 52 -0.15 -9.75 -3.65
N ILE A 53 -0.46 -10.65 -4.59
CA ILE A 53 -1.81 -11.16 -4.84
C ILE A 53 -2.06 -12.46 -4.06
N VAL A 54 -1.11 -13.39 -4.10
CA VAL A 54 -1.27 -14.73 -3.50
C VAL A 54 -1.31 -14.66 -1.97
N PHE A 55 -0.46 -13.84 -1.33
CA PHE A 55 -0.41 -13.77 0.13
C PHE A 55 -1.70 -13.27 0.78
N PRO A 56 -2.34 -12.18 0.31
CA PRO A 56 -3.64 -11.75 0.82
C PRO A 56 -4.71 -12.83 0.71
N ILE A 57 -4.76 -13.56 -0.42
CA ILE A 57 -5.75 -14.64 -0.61
C ILE A 57 -5.53 -15.76 0.40
N ILE A 58 -4.29 -16.22 0.55
CA ILE A 58 -3.93 -17.24 1.55
C ILE A 58 -4.29 -16.75 2.95
N TYR A 59 -4.00 -15.49 3.27
CA TYR A 59 -4.31 -14.89 4.56
C TYR A 59 -5.83 -14.89 4.83
N VAL A 60 -6.64 -14.52 3.83
CA VAL A 60 -8.10 -14.49 3.94
C VAL A 60 -8.67 -15.89 4.22
N VAL A 61 -8.18 -16.92 3.51
CA VAL A 61 -8.63 -18.30 3.68
C VAL A 61 -8.22 -18.88 5.03
N GLN A 62 -6.99 -18.60 5.49
CA GLN A 62 -6.48 -19.14 6.75
C GLN A 62 -7.00 -18.39 7.98
N ASN A 63 -7.32 -17.10 7.84
CA ASN A 63 -7.73 -16.23 8.94
C ASN A 63 -9.00 -15.43 8.59
N PRO A 64 -10.17 -16.07 8.45
CA PRO A 64 -11.40 -15.41 8.05
C PRO A 64 -11.85 -14.30 9.02
N LYS A 65 -11.50 -14.41 10.31
CA LYS A 65 -11.74 -13.34 11.29
C LYS A 65 -10.91 -12.08 10.99
N GLY A 66 -9.61 -12.24 10.79
CA GLY A 66 -8.72 -11.13 10.42
C GLY A 66 -9.01 -10.56 9.03
N ALA A 67 -9.50 -11.40 8.12
CA ALA A 67 -9.98 -10.98 6.81
C ALA A 67 -11.16 -10.01 6.90
N LYS A 68 -12.12 -10.30 7.79
CA LYS A 68 -13.27 -9.42 8.05
C LYS A 68 -12.80 -8.06 8.55
N ASP A 69 -11.89 -8.02 9.51
CA ASP A 69 -11.38 -6.76 10.07
C ASP A 69 -10.60 -5.95 9.01
N MET A 70 -9.81 -6.63 8.17
CA MET A 70 -9.14 -6.03 7.02
C MET A 70 -10.16 -5.44 6.02
N LEU A 71 -11.20 -6.20 5.65
CA LEU A 71 -12.25 -5.74 4.76
C LEU A 71 -13.02 -4.54 5.33
N ILE A 72 -13.29 -4.53 6.63
CA ILE A 72 -13.92 -3.39 7.30
C ILE A 72 -13.00 -2.17 7.26
N SER A 73 -11.69 -2.33 7.48
CA SER A 73 -10.74 -1.21 7.41
C SER A 73 -10.66 -0.61 6.00
N VAL A 74 -10.54 -1.45 4.97
CA VAL A 74 -10.46 -1.02 3.57
C VAL A 74 -11.78 -0.40 3.12
N GLY A 75 -12.91 -1.03 3.48
CA GLY A 75 -14.25 -0.50 3.21
C GLY A 75 -14.49 0.84 3.90
N GLY A 76 -14.04 1.00 5.15
CA GLY A 76 -14.12 2.27 5.87
C GLY A 76 -13.37 3.39 5.16
N ILE A 77 -12.15 3.13 4.69
CA ILE A 77 -11.38 4.10 3.90
C ILE A 77 -12.09 4.42 2.58
N ALA A 78 -12.62 3.41 1.88
CA ALA A 78 -13.35 3.60 0.63
C ALA A 78 -14.61 4.46 0.83
N VAL A 79 -15.35 4.28 1.92
CA VAL A 79 -16.50 5.11 2.28
C VAL A 79 -16.08 6.57 2.52
N ILE A 80 -14.97 6.80 3.23
CA ILE A 80 -14.47 8.16 3.48
C ILE A 80 -14.10 8.84 2.16
N PHE A 81 -13.38 8.16 1.27
CA PHE A 81 -13.05 8.72 -0.05
C PHE A 81 -14.29 8.91 -0.92
N GLY A 82 -15.28 8.02 -0.85
CA GLY A 82 -16.56 8.18 -1.56
C GLY A 82 -17.33 9.42 -1.11
N ILE A 83 -17.41 9.66 0.21
CA ILE A 83 -18.00 10.88 0.76
C ILE A 83 -17.19 12.11 0.33
N SER A 84 -15.86 12.02 0.40
CA SER A 84 -14.95 13.12 0.03
C SER A 84 -15.09 13.50 -1.43
N TYR A 85 -15.25 12.51 -2.32
CA TYR A 85 -15.48 12.76 -3.75
C TYR A 85 -16.84 13.41 -4.00
N GLY A 86 -17.88 13.02 -3.27
CA GLY A 86 -19.20 13.64 -3.35
C GLY A 86 -19.23 15.08 -2.83
N LEU A 87 -18.40 15.40 -1.84
CA LEU A 87 -18.24 16.76 -1.30
C LEU A 87 -17.28 17.62 -2.13
N ALA A 88 -16.43 17.01 -2.95
CA ALA A 88 -15.45 17.73 -3.75
C ALA A 88 -16.12 18.49 -4.91
N SER A 89 -15.86 19.79 -4.99
CA SER A 89 -16.26 20.60 -6.15
C SER A 89 -15.35 20.27 -7.34
N GLY A 90 -15.95 20.27 -8.53
CA GLY A 90 -15.21 20.23 -9.80
C GLY A 90 -15.03 21.63 -10.38
N GLU A 91 -15.04 22.65 -9.53
CA GLU A 91 -15.08 24.05 -9.97
C GLU A 91 -13.77 24.43 -10.66
N LEU A 92 -13.88 25.07 -11.82
CA LEU A 92 -12.77 25.48 -12.65
C LEU A 92 -12.58 26.98 -12.55
N THR A 93 -11.62 27.39 -11.72
CA THR A 93 -11.09 28.77 -11.71
C THR A 93 -10.26 29.01 -12.97
N ASP A 94 -10.15 30.26 -13.41
CA ASP A 94 -9.30 30.66 -14.57
C ASP A 94 -7.86 30.14 -14.47
N VAL A 95 -7.33 29.99 -13.25
CA VAL A 95 -6.02 29.38 -12.98
C VAL A 95 -6.01 27.90 -13.36
N PHE A 96 -7.05 27.14 -13.03
CA PHE A 96 -7.15 25.71 -13.37
C PHE A 96 -7.26 25.47 -14.87
N ILE A 97 -8.02 26.31 -15.57
CA ILE A 97 -8.16 26.23 -17.03
C ILE A 97 -6.82 26.49 -17.72
N ARG A 98 -6.02 27.46 -17.22
CA ARG A 98 -4.69 27.78 -17.76
C ARG A 98 -3.66 26.66 -17.54
N GLU A 99 -3.82 25.88 -16.48
CA GLU A 99 -2.94 24.74 -16.15
C GLU A 99 -3.44 23.41 -16.77
N GLY A 100 -4.48 23.45 -17.61
CA GLY A 100 -5.01 22.25 -18.27
C GLY A 100 -5.73 21.28 -17.33
N VAL A 101 -6.18 21.75 -16.18
CA VAL A 101 -6.95 20.97 -15.21
C VAL A 101 -8.41 20.91 -15.66
N ASP A 102 -8.92 19.70 -15.89
CA ASP A 102 -10.35 19.47 -16.14
C ASP A 102 -11.13 19.26 -14.83
N GLU A 103 -12.46 19.21 -14.93
CA GLU A 103 -13.34 19.03 -13.77
C GLU A 103 -13.04 17.73 -13.01
N GLY A 104 -12.59 16.68 -13.72
CA GLY A 104 -12.26 15.38 -13.14
C GLY A 104 -11.01 15.45 -12.27
N ILE A 105 -9.96 16.07 -12.77
CA ILE A 105 -8.71 16.29 -12.03
C ILE A 105 -8.99 17.21 -10.83
N SER A 106 -9.73 18.31 -11.03
CA SER A 106 -10.10 19.23 -9.95
C SER A 106 -10.85 18.51 -8.81
N ARG A 107 -11.85 17.69 -9.16
CA ARG A 107 -12.61 16.91 -8.19
C ARG A 107 -11.78 15.82 -7.51
N LEU A 108 -10.83 15.20 -8.20
CA LEU A 108 -9.90 14.22 -7.60
C LEU A 108 -8.95 14.88 -6.59
N VAL A 109 -8.46 16.08 -6.89
CA VAL A 109 -7.64 16.85 -5.95
C VAL A 109 -8.49 17.26 -4.73
N GLY A 110 -9.70 17.76 -4.95
CA GLY A 110 -10.66 18.07 -3.88
C GLY A 110 -10.97 16.86 -3.00
N MET A 111 -11.18 15.69 -3.60
CA MET A 111 -11.37 14.43 -2.89
C MET A 111 -10.16 14.10 -2.01
N GLY A 112 -8.94 14.25 -2.53
CA GLY A 112 -7.71 14.01 -1.78
C GLY A 112 -7.59 14.94 -0.57
N ILE A 113 -7.87 16.23 -0.76
CA ILE A 113 -7.83 17.24 0.30
C ILE A 113 -8.88 16.95 1.37
N ILE A 114 -10.16 16.84 0.99
CA ILE A 114 -11.27 16.59 1.93
C ILE A 114 -11.08 15.25 2.64
N GLY A 115 -10.70 14.21 1.90
CA GLY A 115 -10.45 12.88 2.46
C GLY A 115 -9.32 12.88 3.48
N SER A 116 -8.23 13.63 3.21
CA SER A 116 -7.14 13.77 4.18
C SER A 116 -7.60 14.46 5.47
N TYR A 117 -8.44 15.50 5.39
CA TYR A 117 -8.98 16.17 6.57
C TYR A 117 -9.92 15.28 7.37
N LEU A 118 -10.80 14.51 6.71
CA LEU A 118 -11.69 13.56 7.39
C LEU A 118 -10.91 12.45 8.08
N LEU A 119 -9.88 11.90 7.42
CA LEU A 119 -9.01 10.90 8.02
C LEU A 119 -8.22 11.47 9.21
N LEU A 120 -7.74 12.70 9.11
CA LEU A 120 -7.03 13.37 10.20
C LEU A 120 -7.94 13.59 11.40
N ALA A 121 -9.15 14.12 11.19
CA ALA A 121 -10.14 14.31 12.24
C ALA A 121 -10.53 12.97 12.89
N GLY A 122 -10.75 11.93 12.08
CA GLY A 122 -11.02 10.57 12.55
C GLY A 122 -9.87 9.99 13.37
N ALA A 123 -8.63 10.18 12.94
CA ALA A 123 -7.44 9.72 13.65
C ALA A 123 -7.28 10.42 15.01
N VAL A 124 -7.43 11.75 15.05
CA VAL A 124 -7.38 12.51 16.32
C VAL A 124 -8.49 12.03 17.27
N GLY A 125 -9.72 11.89 16.77
CA GLY A 125 -10.84 11.37 17.56
C GLY A 125 -10.58 9.96 18.09
N ALA A 126 -10.03 9.07 17.27
CA ALA A 126 -9.67 7.70 17.66
C ALA A 126 -8.58 7.67 18.74
N ILE A 127 -7.59 8.56 18.67
CA ILE A 127 -6.54 8.68 19.69
C ILE A 127 -7.13 9.12 21.03
N ILE A 128 -7.99 10.15 21.02
CA ILE A 128 -8.64 10.65 22.24
C ILE A 128 -9.51 9.56 22.86
N PHE A 129 -10.35 8.89 22.05
CA PHE A 129 -11.20 7.79 22.51
C PHE A 129 -10.37 6.61 23.06
N SER A 130 -9.30 6.24 22.38
CA SER A 130 -8.39 5.18 22.85
C SER A 130 -7.75 5.54 24.20
N SER A 131 -7.42 6.81 24.40
CA SER A 131 -6.84 7.30 25.65
C SER A 131 -7.84 7.28 26.80
N ILE A 132 -9.08 7.74 26.57
CA ILE A 132 -10.15 7.72 27.58
C ILE A 132 -10.57 6.30 27.92
N SER A 133 -10.77 5.44 26.91
CA SER A 133 -11.19 4.05 27.13
C SER A 133 -10.18 3.22 27.93
N LYS A 134 -8.86 3.50 27.77
CA LYS A 134 -7.79 2.91 28.60
C LYS A 134 -7.75 3.40 30.05
N MET A 135 -8.39 4.52 30.36
CA MET A 135 -8.45 5.07 31.71
C MET A 135 -9.70 4.59 32.46
N ILE A 136 -10.74 4.22 31.71
CA ILE A 136 -12.01 3.71 32.26
C ILE A 136 -11.99 2.18 32.40
N LYS A 137 -11.23 1.46 31.56
CA LYS A 137 -10.93 0.03 31.70
C LYS A 137 -9.58 -0.18 32.37
#